data_AF-A0A7J4ESG4-F1
#
_entry.id   AF-A0A7J4ESG4-F1
#
_cell.length_a   1.000
_cell.length_b   1.000
_cell.length_c   1.000
_cell.angle_alpha   90.00
_cell.angle_beta   90.00
_cell.angle_gamma   90.00
#
_symmetry.space_group_name_H-M   'P 1'
#
loop_
_entity.id
_entity.type
_entity.pdbx_description
1 polymer ?
#
loop_
_entity_poly.entity_id
_entity_poly.type
_entity_poly.pdbx_seq_one_letter_code
_entity_poly.pdbx_strand_id
1 'polypeptide(L)'
;MSLKQLIDDGFIFENKKTVEWNVNFQTVPREGELIVRKSRNNLRNQSKFDEIWYAKQMLEFFKEAYSALKDDGILIVWFTHKTLGAWKSIISALCGSDFCITRIWPVTTELLTRLVAKKKNDVLDRTLIIVAKKKLGAKIDMEKHAKNLAYEITDALKEIGTSREELKTFLYAAVMSSVTVMPLQDDPIHHSYSTLIPKSLQIANKLVPVIIERFHEENNKFSENSFEIG
;
A
#
# COMPACT_ATOMS: atom_id res chain seq x y z
N MET A 1 -14.64 -7.68 31.50
CA MET A 1 -13.37 -8.42 31.36
C MET A 1 -12.25 -7.40 31.15
N SER A 2 -11.17 -7.44 31.93
CA SER A 2 -10.05 -6.49 31.77
C SER A 2 -9.06 -6.98 30.70
N LEU A 3 -8.26 -6.08 30.13
CA LEU A 3 -7.19 -6.46 29.18
C LEU A 3 -6.22 -7.45 29.82
N LYS A 4 -5.92 -7.29 31.11
CA LYS A 4 -5.10 -8.21 31.89
C LYS A 4 -5.68 -9.62 31.87
N GLN A 5 -6.97 -9.74 32.16
CA GLN A 5 -7.66 -11.02 32.20
C GLN A 5 -7.68 -11.70 30.81
N LEU A 6 -7.86 -10.93 29.73
CA LEU A 6 -7.76 -11.46 28.37
C LEU A 6 -6.36 -12.00 28.02
N ILE A 7 -5.30 -11.37 28.54
CA ILE A 7 -3.91 -11.85 28.37
C ILE A 7 -3.66 -13.07 29.26
N ASP A 8 -4.04 -13.01 30.53
CA ASP A 8 -3.84 -14.08 31.52
C ASP A 8 -4.59 -15.37 31.11
N ASP A 9 -5.79 -15.23 30.53
CA ASP A 9 -6.59 -16.33 30.01
C ASP A 9 -6.12 -16.82 28.61
N GLY A 10 -5.05 -16.22 28.07
CA GLY A 10 -4.43 -16.63 26.80
C GLY A 10 -5.17 -16.21 25.54
N PHE A 11 -6.21 -15.36 25.64
CA PHE A 11 -6.93 -14.86 24.46
C PHE A 11 -6.12 -13.84 23.65
N ILE A 12 -5.13 -13.19 24.27
CA ILE A 12 -4.25 -12.21 23.62
C ILE A 12 -2.80 -12.65 23.82
N PHE A 13 -2.02 -12.67 22.74
CA PHE A 13 -0.61 -13.10 22.66
C PHE A 13 -0.33 -14.60 22.86
N GLU A 14 -1.34 -15.40 23.23
CA GLU A 14 -1.20 -16.84 23.49
C GLU A 14 0.01 -17.13 24.41
N ASN A 15 1.01 -17.89 23.93
CA ASN A 15 2.25 -18.23 24.64
C ASN A 15 3.47 -17.43 24.13
N LYS A 16 3.28 -16.45 23.22
CA LYS A 16 4.39 -15.66 22.68
C LYS A 16 4.87 -14.69 23.76
N LYS A 17 6.16 -14.76 24.12
CA LYS A 17 6.78 -13.83 25.07
C LYS A 17 6.54 -12.39 24.59
N THR A 18 5.70 -11.65 25.31
CA THR A 18 5.67 -10.20 25.17
C THR A 18 7.03 -9.65 25.60
N VAL A 19 7.49 -8.62 24.89
CA VAL A 19 8.56 -7.72 25.36
C VAL A 19 8.29 -7.33 26.82
N GLU A 20 9.30 -6.90 27.59
CA GLU A 20 9.10 -6.39 28.97
C GLU A 20 8.09 -5.23 29.00
N TRP A 21 6.81 -5.57 29.07
CA TRP A 21 5.68 -4.67 29.00
C TRP A 21 4.53 -5.26 29.82
N ASN A 22 3.81 -4.39 30.51
CA ASN A 22 2.69 -4.74 31.36
C ASN A 22 1.53 -3.78 31.07
N VAL A 23 0.29 -4.30 31.15
CA VAL A 23 -0.97 -3.56 31.00
C VAL A 23 -1.10 -2.31 31.88
N ASN A 24 -0.31 -2.20 32.95
CA ASN A 24 -0.30 -1.04 33.84
C ASN A 24 0.55 0.13 33.30
N PHE A 25 1.33 -0.07 32.24
CA PHE A 25 2.11 1.01 31.64
C PHE A 25 1.26 1.86 30.70
N GLN A 26 1.43 3.18 30.77
CA GLN A 26 0.74 4.13 29.88
C GLN A 26 1.32 4.14 28.45
N THR A 27 2.47 3.51 28.25
CA THR A 27 3.16 3.44 26.96
C THR A 27 3.43 2.00 26.57
N VAL A 28 3.38 1.73 25.26
CA VAL A 28 3.82 0.45 24.67
C VAL A 28 5.31 0.52 24.30
N PRO A 29 6.03 -0.61 24.23
CA PRO A 29 7.43 -0.63 23.83
C PRO A 29 7.58 -0.12 22.40
N ARG A 30 8.63 0.65 22.13
CA ARG A 30 8.91 1.20 20.79
C ARG A 30 9.91 0.36 20.01
N GLU A 31 10.54 -0.61 20.67
CA GLU A 31 11.58 -1.47 20.12
C GLU A 31 11.05 -2.33 18.96
N GLY A 32 9.75 -2.68 19.00
CA GLY A 32 9.05 -3.43 17.95
C GLY A 32 8.30 -2.56 16.94
N GLU A 33 8.46 -1.23 16.98
CA GLU A 33 7.79 -0.34 16.04
C GLU A 33 8.34 -0.56 14.63
N LEU A 34 7.45 -0.87 13.69
CA LEU A 34 7.82 -1.11 12.29
C LEU A 34 8.01 0.23 11.58
N ILE A 35 9.21 0.80 11.66
CA ILE A 35 9.58 2.05 10.98
C ILE A 35 10.87 1.90 10.19
N VAL A 36 10.87 2.47 8.98
CA VAL A 36 12.09 2.59 8.17
C VAL A 36 12.88 3.81 8.64
N ARG A 37 14.15 3.61 9.01
CA ARG A 37 15.06 4.69 9.44
C ARG A 37 16.19 4.83 8.44
N LYS A 38 16.28 5.98 7.78
CA LYS A 38 17.47 6.33 6.98
C LYS A 38 18.61 6.70 7.95
N SER A 39 19.76 6.03 7.83
CA SER A 39 20.95 6.38 8.63
C SER A 39 21.36 7.82 8.29
N ARG A 40 21.58 8.66 9.32
CA ARG A 40 22.04 10.04 9.14
C ARG A 40 23.50 10.14 8.67
N ASN A 41 24.28 9.06 8.81
CA ASN A 41 25.68 9.02 8.40
C ASN A 41 25.86 8.00 7.26
N ASN A 42 26.15 8.50 6.05
CA ASN A 42 26.50 7.72 4.84
C ASN A 42 27.84 6.97 4.94
N LEU A 43 28.40 6.83 6.14
CA LEU A 43 29.69 6.20 6.39
C LEU A 43 29.47 5.00 7.30
N ARG A 44 29.41 3.82 6.68
CA ARG A 44 29.54 2.50 7.30
C ARG A 44 28.40 2.07 8.24
N ASN A 45 27.25 1.76 7.64
CA ASN A 45 26.43 0.55 7.89
C ASN A 45 25.06 0.74 7.23
N GLN A 46 24.60 -0.23 6.43
CA GLN A 46 23.19 -0.32 6.04
C GLN A 46 22.34 -0.24 7.31
N SER A 47 21.35 0.65 7.34
CA SER A 47 20.41 0.70 8.46
C SER A 47 19.74 -0.67 8.60
N LYS A 48 19.79 -1.26 9.79
CA LYS A 48 19.05 -2.50 10.12
C LYS A 48 17.55 -2.37 9.80
N PHE A 49 17.04 -1.14 9.75
CA PHE A 49 15.65 -0.78 9.53
C PHE A 49 15.46 -0.19 8.12
N ASP A 50 15.75 -0.98 7.08
CA ASP A 50 15.55 -0.62 5.68
C ASP A 50 14.19 -1.11 5.13
N GLU A 51 13.94 -0.85 3.84
CA GLU A 51 12.69 -1.23 3.17
C GLU A 51 12.48 -2.75 3.13
N ILE A 52 13.55 -3.54 2.98
CA ILE A 52 13.47 -5.00 2.92
C ILE A 52 13.16 -5.56 4.31
N TRP A 53 13.82 -5.05 5.35
CA TRP A 53 13.49 -5.39 6.73
C TRP A 53 12.02 -5.08 7.03
N TYR A 54 11.56 -3.87 6.68
CA TYR A 54 10.16 -3.48 6.89
C TYR A 54 9.18 -4.40 6.14
N ALA A 55 9.48 -4.72 4.87
CA ALA A 55 8.68 -5.66 4.08
C ALA A 55 8.61 -7.06 4.73
N LYS A 56 9.72 -7.55 5.30
CA LYS A 56 9.76 -8.83 6.03
C LYS A 56 8.91 -8.78 7.30
N GLN A 57 8.94 -7.69 8.05
CA GLN A 57 8.10 -7.58 9.25
C GLN A 57 6.60 -7.48 8.90
N MET A 58 6.27 -6.73 7.86
CA MET A 58 4.89 -6.65 7.36
C MET A 58 4.41 -8.00 6.79
N LEU A 59 5.30 -8.80 6.21
CA LEU A 59 4.97 -10.14 5.73
C LEU A 59 4.50 -11.03 6.89
N GLU A 60 5.21 -11.02 8.01
CA GLU A 60 4.81 -11.79 9.19
C GLU A 60 3.42 -11.35 9.69
N PHE A 61 3.19 -10.04 9.76
CA PHE A 61 1.86 -9.50 10.10
C PHE A 61 0.76 -9.98 9.14
N PHE A 62 0.99 -9.90 7.83
CA PHE A 62 -0.02 -10.32 6.86
C PHE A 62 -0.22 -11.84 6.81
N LYS A 63 0.80 -12.66 7.11
CA LYS A 63 0.60 -14.12 7.25
C LYS A 63 -0.35 -14.45 8.40
N GLU A 64 -0.20 -13.77 9.54
CA GLU A 64 -1.13 -13.95 10.67
C GLU A 64 -2.54 -13.47 10.30
N ALA A 65 -2.65 -12.34 9.58
CA ALA A 65 -3.94 -11.86 9.07
C ALA A 65 -4.58 -12.85 8.07
N TYR A 66 -3.79 -13.50 7.22
CA TYR A 66 -4.25 -14.53 6.30
C TYR A 66 -4.81 -15.74 7.03
N SER A 67 -4.10 -16.21 8.06
CA SER A 67 -4.53 -17.33 8.90
C SER A 67 -5.81 -17.03 9.67
N ALA A 68 -5.98 -15.79 10.15
CA ALA A 68 -7.17 -15.37 10.89
C ALA A 68 -8.41 -15.15 10.01
N LEU A 69 -8.23 -14.81 8.73
CA LEU A 69 -9.34 -14.58 7.81
C LEU A 69 -9.95 -15.89 7.30
N LYS A 70 -11.27 -15.89 7.07
CA LYS A 70 -11.96 -16.94 6.29
C LYS A 70 -11.50 -16.91 4.83
N ASP A 71 -11.78 -17.97 4.09
CA ASP A 71 -11.35 -18.09 2.69
C ASP A 71 -12.00 -17.06 1.76
N ASP A 72 -13.23 -16.65 2.06
CA ASP A 72 -13.95 -15.56 1.40
C ASP A 72 -13.73 -14.19 2.05
N GLY A 73 -12.87 -14.13 3.07
CA GLY A 73 -12.57 -12.91 3.82
C GLY A 73 -11.91 -11.82 2.99
N ILE A 74 -12.14 -10.57 3.39
CA ILE A 74 -11.58 -9.38 2.74
C ILE A 74 -10.63 -8.71 3.72
N LEU A 75 -9.37 -8.53 3.30
CA LEU A 75 -8.41 -7.68 3.99
C LEU A 75 -8.51 -6.25 3.44
N ILE A 76 -8.69 -5.29 4.33
CA ILE A 76 -8.69 -3.86 4.00
C ILE A 76 -7.47 -3.22 4.67
N VAL A 77 -6.60 -2.61 3.88
CA VAL A 77 -5.40 -1.92 4.38
C VAL A 77 -5.48 -0.45 3.97
N TRP A 78 -5.49 0.44 4.96
CA TRP A 78 -5.29 1.87 4.72
C TRP A 78 -3.79 2.15 4.68
N PHE A 79 -3.30 2.60 3.53
CA PHE A 79 -1.88 2.84 3.36
C PHE A 79 -1.61 3.92 2.34
N THR A 80 -0.76 4.87 2.72
CA THR A 80 -0.42 6.01 1.88
C THR A 80 0.99 6.47 2.13
N HIS A 81 1.75 6.57 1.06
CA HIS A 81 3.10 7.10 1.10
C HIS A 81 3.47 7.73 -0.25
N LYS A 82 4.31 8.78 -0.22
CA LYS A 82 4.73 9.51 -1.43
C LYS A 82 5.75 8.75 -2.27
N THR A 83 6.54 7.89 -1.62
CA THR A 83 7.64 7.19 -2.28
C THR A 83 7.22 5.80 -2.70
N LEU A 84 7.61 5.42 -3.93
CA LEU A 84 7.40 4.06 -4.43
C LEU A 84 8.12 3.00 -3.57
N GLY A 85 9.20 3.34 -2.86
CA GLY A 85 9.89 2.39 -1.96
C GLY A 85 8.99 1.84 -0.84
N ALA A 86 8.17 2.69 -0.24
CA ALA A 86 7.21 2.25 0.77
C ALA A 86 6.12 1.35 0.15
N TRP A 87 5.65 1.69 -1.06
CA TRP A 87 4.73 0.85 -1.84
C TRP A 87 5.32 -0.51 -2.18
N LYS A 88 6.59 -0.57 -2.63
CA LYS A 88 7.31 -1.84 -2.86
C LYS A 88 7.25 -2.73 -1.63
N SER A 89 7.41 -2.15 -0.45
CA SER A 89 7.46 -2.90 0.81
C SER A 89 6.12 -3.53 1.15
N ILE A 90 5.04 -2.75 1.16
CA ILE A 90 3.68 -3.24 1.46
C ILE A 90 3.19 -4.23 0.40
N ILE A 91 3.39 -3.93 -0.89
CA ILE A 91 2.96 -4.80 -1.98
C ILE A 91 3.72 -6.13 -1.94
N SER A 92 5.03 -6.11 -1.65
CA SER A 92 5.82 -7.34 -1.51
C SER A 92 5.36 -8.17 -0.32
N ALA A 93 5.03 -7.54 0.79
CA ALA A 93 4.52 -8.21 1.98
C ALA A 93 3.14 -8.85 1.74
N LEU A 94 2.22 -8.16 1.05
CA LEU A 94 0.92 -8.70 0.65
C LEU A 94 1.07 -9.86 -0.35
N CYS A 95 1.93 -9.71 -1.35
CA CYS A 95 2.23 -10.77 -2.32
C CYS A 95 2.81 -12.02 -1.63
N GLY A 96 3.72 -11.82 -0.68
CA GLY A 96 4.38 -12.91 0.04
C GLY A 96 3.51 -13.61 1.09
N SER A 97 2.40 -13.00 1.48
CA SER A 97 1.40 -13.57 2.38
C SER A 97 0.22 -14.19 1.63
N ASP A 98 0.37 -14.37 0.32
CA ASP A 98 -0.60 -15.02 -0.56
C ASP A 98 -1.95 -14.28 -0.70
N PHE A 99 -1.97 -12.98 -0.40
CA PHE A 99 -3.08 -12.10 -0.76
C PHE A 99 -2.99 -11.64 -2.22
N CYS A 100 -4.14 -11.56 -2.86
CA CYS A 100 -4.35 -10.89 -4.14
C CYS A 100 -4.99 -9.52 -3.91
N ILE A 101 -4.32 -8.45 -4.33
CA ILE A 101 -4.93 -7.10 -4.35
C ILE A 101 -5.94 -7.08 -5.48
N THR A 102 -7.21 -6.84 -5.14
CA THR A 102 -8.33 -6.87 -6.08
C THR A 102 -8.78 -5.48 -6.50
N ARG A 103 -8.60 -4.48 -5.62
CA ARG A 103 -8.95 -3.09 -5.89
C ARG A 103 -8.15 -2.13 -5.01
N ILE A 104 -7.97 -0.90 -5.48
CA ILE A 104 -7.40 0.19 -4.71
C ILE A 104 -8.31 1.40 -4.84
N TRP A 105 -8.79 1.91 -3.70
CA TRP A 105 -9.69 3.06 -3.66
C TRP A 105 -8.99 4.27 -3.06
N PRO A 106 -8.90 5.39 -3.80
CA PRO A 106 -8.44 6.65 -3.24
C PRO A 106 -9.56 7.29 -2.42
N VAL A 107 -9.23 7.79 -1.23
CA VAL A 107 -10.16 8.49 -0.35
C VAL A 107 -9.51 9.78 0.13
N THR A 108 -10.22 10.90 0.04
CA THR A 108 -9.76 12.18 0.57
C THR A 108 -9.81 12.14 2.10
N THR A 109 -8.66 12.37 2.75
CA THR A 109 -8.52 12.21 4.21
C THR A 109 -8.28 13.50 4.99
N GLU A 110 -7.97 14.62 4.33
CA GLU A 110 -7.83 15.91 5.01
C GLU A 110 -9.04 16.83 4.82
N LEU A 111 -9.47 17.50 5.90
CA LEU A 111 -10.36 18.64 5.83
C LEU A 111 -9.67 19.77 5.03
N LEU A 112 -10.35 20.29 4.01
CA LEU A 112 -9.92 21.43 3.17
C LEU A 112 -9.36 22.62 3.98
N THR A 113 -9.82 22.82 5.21
CA THR A 113 -9.39 23.91 6.10
C THR A 113 -7.92 23.82 6.53
N ARG A 114 -7.29 22.64 6.51
CA ARG A 114 -5.86 22.50 6.92
C ARG A 114 -4.88 22.73 5.77
N LEU A 115 -5.30 22.49 4.53
CA LEU A 115 -4.48 22.67 3.33
C LEU A 115 -4.22 24.15 3.03
N VAL A 116 -5.21 25.03 3.27
CA VAL A 116 -5.07 26.49 3.08
C VAL A 116 -4.02 27.10 4.03
N ALA A 117 -3.82 26.54 5.23
CA ALA A 117 -2.85 27.02 6.20
C ALA A 117 -1.39 26.62 5.87
N LYS A 118 -1.19 25.63 4.99
CA LYS A 118 0.14 25.18 4.56
C LYS A 118 0.25 25.29 3.05
N LYS A 119 0.75 26.44 2.56
CA LYS A 119 1.29 26.62 1.19
C LYS A 119 2.46 25.66 0.92
N LYS A 120 2.22 24.36 0.86
CA LYS A 120 3.21 23.34 0.48
C LYS A 120 2.55 22.37 -0.47
N ASN A 121 3.00 22.38 -1.72
CA ASN A 121 2.72 21.40 -2.78
C ASN A 121 3.23 19.97 -2.44
N ASP A 122 3.44 19.68 -1.16
CA ASP A 122 4.12 18.49 -0.66
C ASP A 122 3.32 17.92 0.52
N VAL A 123 2.00 17.87 0.41
CA VAL A 123 1.11 17.16 1.34
C VAL A 123 0.27 16.21 0.50
N LEU A 124 0.30 14.92 0.85
CA LEU A 124 -0.70 13.99 0.32
C LEU A 124 -1.99 14.26 1.09
N ASP A 125 -3.03 14.71 0.41
CA ASP A 125 -4.36 14.93 1.01
C ASP A 125 -5.25 13.67 0.92
N ARG A 126 -4.83 12.69 0.10
CA ARG A 126 -5.54 11.44 -0.16
C ARG A 126 -4.85 10.25 0.50
N THR A 127 -5.66 9.32 0.99
CA THR A 127 -5.24 7.99 1.40
C THR A 127 -5.67 6.93 0.38
N LEU A 128 -4.93 5.82 0.26
CA LEU A 128 -5.42 4.66 -0.50
C LEU A 128 -5.91 3.55 0.44
N ILE A 129 -7.05 2.99 0.08
CA ILE A 129 -7.62 1.78 0.67
C ILE A 129 -7.31 0.63 -0.28
N ILE A 130 -6.42 -0.26 0.13
CA ILE A 130 -6.08 -1.48 -0.59
C ILE A 130 -7.07 -2.56 -0.16
N VAL A 131 -7.75 -3.16 -1.13
CA VAL A 131 -8.68 -4.27 -0.92
C VAL A 131 -8.05 -5.55 -1.44
N ALA A 132 -7.82 -6.51 -0.55
CA ALA A 132 -7.19 -7.77 -0.87
C ALA A 132 -8.02 -8.98 -0.40
N LYS A 133 -7.86 -10.10 -1.11
CA LYS A 133 -8.50 -11.39 -0.81
C LYS A 133 -7.47 -12.50 -0.84
N LYS A 134 -7.74 -13.64 -0.19
CA LYS A 134 -6.87 -14.81 -0.33
C LYS A 134 -6.81 -15.27 -1.79
N LYS A 135 -5.65 -15.70 -2.27
CA LYS A 135 -5.46 -16.14 -3.66
C LYS A 135 -5.93 -17.60 -3.84
N LEU A 136 -7.21 -17.79 -4.12
CA LEU A 136 -7.84 -19.13 -4.25
C LEU A 136 -7.59 -19.83 -5.60
N GLY A 137 -6.35 -19.82 -6.10
CA GLY A 137 -5.92 -20.61 -7.26
C GLY A 137 -6.35 -20.10 -8.65
N ALA A 138 -7.02 -18.94 -8.74
CA ALA A 138 -7.36 -18.34 -10.01
C ALA A 138 -6.10 -17.87 -10.75
N LYS A 139 -5.87 -18.37 -11.97
CA LYS A 139 -4.76 -17.92 -12.82
C LYS A 139 -5.15 -16.62 -13.52
N ILE A 140 -4.62 -15.51 -13.03
CA ILE A 140 -4.86 -14.17 -13.58
C ILE A 140 -3.60 -13.71 -14.33
N ASP A 141 -3.78 -13.16 -15.52
CA ASP A 141 -2.69 -12.53 -16.27
C ASP A 141 -2.27 -11.21 -15.59
N MET A 142 -0.97 -11.07 -15.31
CA MET A 142 -0.43 -9.93 -14.56
C MET A 142 -0.61 -8.61 -15.31
N GLU A 143 -0.44 -8.58 -16.64
CA GLU A 143 -0.56 -7.35 -17.42
C GLU A 143 -2.03 -6.91 -17.54
N LYS A 144 -2.94 -7.87 -17.73
CA LYS A 144 -4.38 -7.62 -17.66
C LYS A 144 -4.78 -7.07 -16.30
N HIS A 145 -4.29 -7.67 -15.21
CA HIS A 145 -4.60 -7.22 -13.86
C HIS A 145 -4.04 -5.81 -13.58
N ALA A 146 -2.82 -5.52 -14.04
CA ALA A 146 -2.23 -4.20 -13.97
C ALA A 146 -3.08 -3.14 -14.67
N LYS A 147 -3.57 -3.43 -15.89
CA LYS A 147 -4.46 -2.53 -16.63
C LYS A 147 -5.76 -2.29 -15.87
N ASN A 148 -6.39 -3.35 -15.37
CA ASN A 148 -7.64 -3.23 -14.61
C ASN A 148 -7.48 -2.35 -13.37
N LEU A 149 -6.46 -2.61 -12.53
CA LEU A 149 -6.21 -1.80 -11.34
C LEU A 149 -5.91 -0.34 -11.68
N ALA A 150 -5.15 -0.10 -12.76
CA ALA A 150 -4.80 1.25 -13.19
C ALA A 150 -6.01 2.02 -13.71
N TYR A 151 -6.90 1.41 -14.50
CA TYR A 151 -8.10 2.08 -14.97
C TYR A 151 -9.10 2.33 -13.84
N GLU A 152 -9.35 1.34 -12.98
CA GLU A 152 -10.26 1.50 -11.84
C GLU A 152 -9.84 2.64 -10.91
N ILE A 153 -8.54 2.73 -10.56
CA ILE A 153 -8.07 3.84 -9.72
C ILE A 153 -8.11 5.18 -10.46
N THR A 154 -7.89 5.18 -11.79
CA THR A 154 -7.96 6.42 -12.59
C THR A 154 -9.36 6.98 -12.55
N ASP A 155 -10.38 6.14 -12.76
CA ASP A 155 -11.78 6.57 -12.76
C ASP A 155 -12.17 7.13 -11.40
N ALA A 156 -11.78 6.46 -10.31
CA ALA A 156 -12.01 6.97 -8.96
C ALA A 156 -11.28 8.32 -8.70
N LEU A 157 -10.06 8.49 -9.22
CA LEU A 157 -9.31 9.74 -9.08
C LEU A 157 -9.87 10.91 -9.91
N LYS A 158 -10.57 10.62 -11.03
CA LYS A 158 -11.28 11.65 -11.81
C LYS A 158 -12.38 12.30 -10.98
N GLU A 159 -13.16 11.49 -10.25
CA GLU A 159 -14.31 11.95 -9.48
C GLU A 159 -13.93 12.87 -8.32
N ILE A 160 -12.81 12.60 -7.64
CA ILE A 160 -12.39 13.34 -6.44
C ILE A 160 -11.36 14.46 -6.73
N GLY A 161 -10.93 14.59 -7.99
CA GLY A 161 -9.79 15.41 -8.41
C GLY A 161 -8.46 14.89 -7.84
N THR A 162 -7.32 15.19 -8.48
CA THR A 162 -5.99 14.85 -7.92
C THR A 162 -4.88 15.67 -8.58
N SER A 163 -3.78 15.90 -7.87
CA SER A 163 -2.58 16.51 -8.46
C SER A 163 -1.88 15.54 -9.43
N ARG A 164 -1.07 16.07 -10.36
CA ARG A 164 -0.36 15.26 -11.35
C ARG A 164 0.65 14.30 -10.71
N GLU A 165 1.33 14.75 -9.66
CA GLU A 165 2.32 13.99 -8.91
C GLU A 165 1.68 12.84 -8.11
N GLU A 166 0.51 13.09 -7.51
CA GLU A 166 -0.28 12.06 -6.82
C GLU A 166 -0.84 11.04 -7.79
N LEU A 167 -1.47 11.50 -8.88
CA LEU A 167 -1.98 10.63 -9.95
C LEU A 167 -0.88 9.68 -10.41
N LYS A 168 0.31 10.20 -10.71
CA LYS A 168 1.45 9.38 -11.11
C LYS A 168 1.81 8.37 -10.01
N THR A 169 1.97 8.81 -8.77
CA THR A 169 2.36 7.91 -7.66
C THR A 169 1.35 6.79 -7.46
N PHE A 170 0.06 7.10 -7.46
CA PHE A 170 -1.03 6.13 -7.26
C PHE A 170 -1.17 5.16 -8.43
N LEU A 171 -0.99 5.63 -9.67
CA LEU A 171 -0.97 4.76 -10.84
C LEU A 171 0.18 3.76 -10.80
N TYR A 172 1.38 4.20 -10.42
CA TYR A 172 2.52 3.29 -10.24
C TYR A 172 2.24 2.28 -9.13
N ALA A 173 1.68 2.70 -7.99
CA ALA A 173 1.30 1.80 -6.91
C ALA A 173 0.24 0.77 -7.35
N ALA A 174 -0.75 1.19 -8.13
CA ALA A 174 -1.79 0.31 -8.67
C ALA A 174 -1.24 -0.73 -9.65
N VAL A 175 -0.42 -0.30 -10.61
CA VAL A 175 0.23 -1.23 -11.54
C VAL A 175 1.17 -2.18 -10.81
N MET A 176 1.97 -1.70 -9.83
CA MET A 176 2.84 -2.56 -9.04
C MET A 176 2.06 -3.61 -8.24
N SER A 177 0.86 -3.28 -7.77
CA SER A 177 0.00 -4.21 -7.03
C SER A 177 -0.41 -5.44 -7.85
N SER A 178 -0.25 -5.38 -9.19
CA SER A 178 -0.50 -6.52 -10.06
C SER A 178 0.37 -7.74 -9.76
N VAL A 179 1.55 -7.57 -9.13
CA VAL A 179 2.43 -8.69 -8.78
C VAL A 179 1.77 -9.70 -7.84
N THR A 180 0.71 -9.29 -7.12
CA THR A 180 0.01 -10.13 -6.15
C THR A 180 -0.76 -11.31 -6.76
N VAL A 181 -0.95 -11.32 -8.10
CA VAL A 181 -1.52 -12.49 -8.80
C VAL A 181 -0.48 -13.55 -9.13
N MET A 182 0.81 -13.26 -8.92
CA MET A 182 1.89 -14.20 -9.23
C MET A 182 1.94 -15.33 -8.19
N PRO A 183 2.41 -16.52 -8.58
CA PRO A 183 2.58 -17.64 -7.66
C PRO A 183 3.54 -17.29 -6.52
N LEU A 184 3.25 -17.81 -5.32
CA LEU A 184 4.13 -17.67 -4.17
C LEU A 184 5.48 -18.37 -4.44
N GLN A 185 6.56 -17.83 -3.88
CA GLN A 185 7.92 -18.37 -3.98
C GLN A 185 8.50 -18.54 -2.57
N ASP A 186 9.56 -19.35 -2.43
CA ASP A 186 10.16 -19.68 -1.13
C ASP A 186 10.72 -18.47 -0.37
N ASP A 187 11.41 -17.56 -1.08
CA ASP A 187 11.80 -16.24 -0.54
C ASP A 187 10.98 -15.15 -1.24
N PRO A 188 9.74 -14.89 -0.77
CA PRO A 188 8.81 -14.04 -1.48
C PRO A 188 9.25 -12.57 -1.50
N ILE A 189 9.92 -12.10 -0.45
CA ILE A 189 10.39 -10.70 -0.38
C ILE A 189 11.54 -10.50 -1.36
N HIS A 190 12.56 -11.36 -1.31
CA HIS A 190 13.68 -11.23 -2.25
C HIS A 190 13.22 -11.40 -3.70
N HIS A 191 12.36 -12.38 -3.98
CA HIS A 191 11.81 -12.59 -5.33
C HIS A 191 10.99 -11.39 -5.81
N SER A 192 10.14 -10.81 -4.94
CA SER A 192 9.36 -9.63 -5.27
C SER A 192 10.26 -8.46 -5.67
N TYR A 193 11.25 -8.11 -4.86
CA TYR A 193 12.13 -6.97 -5.11
C TYR A 193 13.05 -7.17 -6.32
N SER A 194 13.59 -8.37 -6.51
CA SER A 194 14.55 -8.68 -7.59
C SER A 194 13.87 -8.93 -8.93
N THR A 195 12.64 -9.43 -8.94
CA THR A 195 11.99 -9.95 -10.16
C THR A 195 10.62 -9.31 -10.42
N LEU A 196 9.67 -9.43 -9.49
CA LEU A 196 8.28 -9.05 -9.76
C LEU A 196 8.09 -7.53 -9.85
N ILE A 197 8.65 -6.78 -8.90
CA ILE A 197 8.56 -5.33 -8.86
C ILE A 197 9.22 -4.71 -10.11
N PRO A 198 10.45 -5.07 -10.53
CA PRO A 198 11.01 -4.59 -11.79
C PRO A 198 10.13 -4.86 -13.01
N LYS A 199 9.54 -6.07 -13.12
CA LYS A 199 8.61 -6.40 -14.21
C LYS A 199 7.37 -5.51 -14.18
N SER A 200 6.76 -5.31 -13.01
CA SER A 200 5.60 -4.43 -12.87
C SER A 200 5.92 -2.96 -13.22
N LEU A 201 7.13 -2.49 -12.91
CA LEU A 201 7.58 -1.14 -13.26
C LEU A 201 7.78 -0.98 -14.77
N GLN A 202 8.19 -2.02 -15.50
CA GLN A 202 8.23 -1.99 -16.96
C GLN A 202 6.83 -1.83 -17.56
N ILE A 203 5.82 -2.48 -16.98
CA ILE A 203 4.41 -2.29 -17.36
C ILE A 203 3.98 -0.86 -17.05
N ALA A 204 4.27 -0.36 -15.85
CA ALA A 204 3.90 0.99 -15.42
C ALA A 204 4.52 2.06 -16.33
N ASN A 205 5.80 1.92 -16.68
CA ASN A 205 6.49 2.88 -17.56
C ASN A 205 5.87 2.97 -18.97
N LYS A 206 5.20 1.91 -19.44
CA LYS A 206 4.47 1.93 -20.71
C LYS A 206 3.05 2.47 -20.55
N LEU A 207 2.35 2.04 -19.49
CA LEU A 207 0.92 2.30 -19.31
C LEU A 207 0.62 3.67 -18.70
N VAL A 208 1.37 4.08 -17.68
CA VAL A 208 1.07 5.29 -16.89
C VAL A 208 1.13 6.57 -17.71
N PRO A 209 2.12 6.81 -18.60
CA PRO A 209 2.15 8.00 -19.43
C PRO A 209 0.89 8.15 -20.30
N VAL A 210 0.43 7.05 -20.90
CA VAL A 210 -0.77 7.01 -21.75
C VAL A 210 -2.04 7.34 -20.96
N ILE A 211 -2.15 6.82 -19.73
CA ILE A 211 -3.29 7.12 -18.86
C ILE A 211 -3.29 8.60 -18.46
N ILE A 212 -2.13 9.15 -18.08
CA ILE A 212 -2.00 10.55 -17.66
C ILE A 212 -2.35 11.50 -18.82
N GLU A 213 -1.88 11.23 -20.03
CA GLU A 213 -2.20 12.03 -21.22
C GLU A 213 -3.72 12.10 -21.46
N ARG A 214 -4.39 10.94 -21.49
CA ARG A 214 -5.86 10.86 -21.64
C ARG A 214 -6.61 11.56 -20.51
N PHE A 215 -6.14 11.39 -19.27
CA PHE A 215 -6.74 12.04 -18.10
C PHE A 215 -6.72 13.57 -18.23
N HIS A 216 -5.66 14.15 -18.79
CA HIS A 216 -5.58 15.59 -19.02
C HIS A 216 -6.41 16.07 -20.23
N GLU A 217 -6.40 15.33 -21.34
CA GLU A 217 -7.22 15.65 -22.51
C GLU A 217 -8.72 15.70 -22.18
N GLU A 218 -9.21 14.74 -21.41
CA GLU A 218 -10.60 14.68 -20.99
C GLU A 218 -10.97 15.85 -20.07
N ASN A 219 -10.13 16.15 -19.06
CA ASN A 219 -10.36 17.27 -18.16
C ASN A 219 -10.38 18.63 -18.88
N ASN A 220 -9.51 18.82 -19.88
CA ASN A 220 -9.50 20.05 -20.68
C ASN A 220 -10.79 20.20 -21.51
N LYS A 221 -11.28 19.12 -22.12
CA LYS A 221 -12.57 19.13 -22.84
C LYS A 221 -13.76 19.44 -21.94
N PHE A 222 -13.77 18.90 -20.71
CA PHE A 222 -14.79 19.23 -19.72
C PHE A 222 -14.75 20.70 -19.31
N SER A 223 -13.56 21.30 -19.20
CA SER A 223 -13.44 22.73 -18.90
C SER A 223 -13.85 23.62 -20.07
N GLU A 224 -13.52 23.29 -21.31
CA GLU A 224 -13.90 24.10 -22.48
C GLU A 224 -15.42 24.08 -22.71
N ASN A 225 -16.06 22.90 -22.59
CA ASN A 225 -17.51 22.77 -22.76
C ASN A 225 -18.33 23.45 -21.65
N SER A 226 -17.77 23.70 -20.46
CA SER A 226 -18.47 24.44 -19.40
C SER A 226 -18.37 25.96 -19.54
N PHE A 227 -17.48 26.48 -20.39
CA PHE A 227 -17.41 27.91 -20.72
C PHE A 227 -18.32 28.31 -21.90
N GLU A 228 -18.78 27.37 -22.73
CA GLU A 228 -19.69 27.67 -23.86
C GLU A 228 -21.19 27.71 -23.46
N ILE A 229 -21.53 27.41 -22.20
CA ILE A 229 -22.92 27.39 -21.69
C ILE A 229 -23.15 28.52 -20.66
N GLY A 230 -22.27 29.53 -20.63
CA GLY A 230 -22.33 30.69 -19.72
C GLY A 230 -22.86 31.95 -20.38
#